data_AF-A0A2M7VDD4-F1
#
_entry.id   AF-A0A2M7VDD4-F1
#
_cell.length_a   1.000
_cell.length_b   1.000
_cell.length_c   1.000
_cell.angle_alpha   90.00
_cell.angle_beta   90.00
_cell.angle_gamma   90.00
#
_symmetry.space_group_name_H-M   'P 1'
#
loop_
_entity.id
_entity.type
_entity.pdbx_description
1 polymer ?
#
loop_
_entity_poly.entity_id
_entity_poly.type
_entity_poly.pdbx_seq_one_letter_code
_entity_poly.pdbx_strand_id
1 'polypeptide(L)'
;MFLIIISGLLITHAITLIKKYRYYYRLFIVISFILTWSFIFKINFYLPMAKGPSRYSILILILSLIFSLLVVFYQKIVTFNWRSNILTGIAVTILLPICFIATDQISEYDYTYIFTPALKILNSYTLANIYFQYDLLPSLLATAWLKLGLTINNFQILAQLSFYLLITSIFLFTKRLFFYKANAFFLFIILIIIKIYGLMHDPIVIFQVTPWRLDLWLILLLLIYWKGIRHWLIGLALAILIIISKNFGIIYTICYFILITTDCIINLWPIQNILTDWRNYFNKLLIVIKQYLPNVIIIITGIIINSLLFGSVNIAAAAAYRRIGLGFMPIALDSFYWYLPIIFSVLAILLIKNREKLPNKYYIGGLFLIIFSIGNSIYFFGRSHENNIINIAAVLLTTFFLLIDLIYFTWSKSKYNPSSIRKTNLIFGIILITLLLLHYGQNILLKLDKQLVNIRKGQII
;
A
#
# COMPACT_ATOMS: atom_id res chain seq x y z
N MET A 1 17.84 -1.92 -3.10
CA MET A 1 16.68 -2.61 -2.51
C MET A 1 16.08 -3.64 -3.46
N PHE A 2 15.62 -3.29 -4.67
CA PHE A 2 15.10 -4.27 -5.65
C PHE A 2 16.07 -5.42 -5.98
N LEU A 3 17.35 -5.13 -6.23
CA LEU A 3 18.37 -6.16 -6.45
C LEU A 3 18.58 -7.08 -5.23
N ILE A 4 18.44 -6.56 -4.00
CA ILE A 4 18.57 -7.32 -2.75
C ILE A 4 17.39 -8.27 -2.56
N ILE A 5 16.21 -7.90 -3.08
CA ILE A 5 14.99 -8.70 -2.97
C ILE A 5 14.92 -9.72 -4.09
N ILE A 6 15.31 -9.37 -5.31
CA ILE A 6 15.47 -10.34 -6.40
C ILE A 6 16.56 -11.35 -6.02
N SER A 7 17.72 -10.90 -5.51
CA SER A 7 18.74 -11.82 -5.00
C SER A 7 18.24 -12.60 -3.79
N GLY A 8 17.53 -11.97 -2.86
CA GLY A 8 16.93 -12.62 -1.70
C GLY A 8 15.89 -13.69 -2.07
N LEU A 9 15.02 -13.42 -3.06
CA LEU A 9 14.04 -14.35 -3.63
C LEU A 9 14.74 -15.50 -4.37
N LEU A 10 15.74 -15.20 -5.19
CA LEU A 10 16.53 -16.20 -5.91
C LEU A 10 17.32 -17.09 -4.94
N ILE A 11 17.92 -16.52 -3.90
CA ILE A 11 18.68 -17.22 -2.87
C ILE A 11 17.74 -18.05 -1.98
N THR A 12 16.66 -17.47 -1.47
CA THR A 12 15.68 -18.22 -0.66
C THR A 12 15.03 -19.34 -1.47
N HIS A 13 14.73 -19.13 -2.74
CA HIS A 13 14.22 -20.17 -3.62
C HIS A 13 15.27 -21.25 -3.92
N ALA A 14 16.51 -20.87 -4.28
CA ALA A 14 17.67 -21.76 -4.41
C ALA A 14 17.85 -22.65 -3.17
N ILE A 15 17.66 -22.08 -1.98
CA ILE A 15 17.79 -22.77 -0.71
C ILE A 15 16.56 -23.66 -0.39
N THR A 16 15.35 -23.27 -0.82
CA THR A 16 14.19 -24.18 -0.76
C THR A 16 14.32 -25.39 -1.69
N LEU A 17 15.12 -25.31 -2.76
CA LEU A 17 15.46 -26.44 -3.62
C LEU A 17 16.52 -27.34 -2.99
N ILE A 18 17.39 -26.78 -2.14
CA ILE A 18 18.31 -27.50 -1.24
C ILE A 18 17.56 -28.18 -0.07
N LYS A 19 16.23 -28.39 -0.17
CA LYS A 19 15.42 -29.16 0.79
C LYS A 19 15.99 -30.54 1.14
N LYS A 20 16.84 -31.12 0.28
CA LYS A 20 17.59 -32.36 0.54
C LYS A 20 18.57 -32.24 1.72
N TYR A 21 19.01 -31.02 2.04
CA TYR A 21 19.98 -30.74 3.09
C TYR A 21 19.43 -29.72 4.10
N ARG A 22 18.66 -30.25 5.07
CA ARG A 22 18.08 -29.53 6.22
C ARG A 22 19.05 -28.57 6.93
N TYR A 23 20.35 -28.85 6.86
CA TYR A 23 21.44 -28.06 7.43
C TYR A 23 21.61 -26.68 6.78
N TYR A 24 21.66 -26.58 5.45
CA TYR A 24 21.87 -25.29 4.75
C TYR A 24 20.68 -24.34 4.90
N TYR A 25 19.46 -24.88 5.00
CA TYR A 25 18.27 -24.07 5.29
C TYR A 25 18.34 -23.45 6.70
N ARG A 26 18.77 -24.21 7.71
CA ARG A 26 18.99 -23.70 9.08
C ARG A 26 20.13 -22.69 9.11
N LEU A 27 21.25 -22.99 8.45
CA LEU A 27 22.40 -22.09 8.33
C LEU A 27 22.00 -20.76 7.69
N PHE A 28 21.20 -20.78 6.62
CA PHE A 28 20.75 -19.56 5.96
C PHE A 28 19.78 -18.71 6.81
N ILE A 29 18.86 -19.35 7.54
CA ILE A 29 18.01 -18.64 8.49
C ILE A 29 18.88 -17.97 9.55
N VAL A 30 19.86 -18.70 10.09
CA VAL A 30 20.81 -18.17 11.08
C VAL A 30 21.64 -17.02 10.49
N ILE A 31 22.18 -17.16 9.27
CA ILE A 31 22.93 -16.10 8.59
C ILE A 31 22.04 -14.89 8.31
N SER A 32 20.81 -15.09 7.83
CA SER A 32 19.86 -14.01 7.59
C SER A 32 19.50 -13.29 8.88
N PHE A 33 19.29 -14.05 9.96
CA PHE A 33 19.04 -13.49 11.29
C PHE A 33 20.26 -12.72 11.80
N ILE A 34 21.47 -13.25 11.66
CA ILE A 34 22.74 -12.58 12.02
C ILE A 34 22.95 -11.32 11.18
N LEU A 35 22.69 -11.34 9.87
CA LEU A 35 22.82 -10.17 9.01
C LEU A 35 21.78 -9.11 9.36
N THR A 36 20.55 -9.52 9.65
CA THR A 36 19.49 -8.62 10.12
C THR A 36 19.84 -8.02 11.46
N TRP A 37 20.35 -8.83 12.39
CA TRP A 37 20.76 -8.41 13.73
C TRP A 37 22.00 -7.50 13.70
N SER A 38 23.02 -7.87 12.90
CA SER A 38 24.22 -7.05 12.64
C SER A 38 23.85 -5.71 12.02
N PHE A 39 22.88 -5.70 11.09
CA PHE A 39 22.34 -4.46 10.53
C PHE A 39 21.65 -3.61 11.61
N ILE A 40 20.77 -4.21 12.43
CA ILE A 40 20.09 -3.55 13.56
C ILE A 40 21.10 -2.97 14.58
N PHE A 41 22.17 -3.71 14.90
CA PHE A 41 23.22 -3.25 15.81
C PHE A 41 24.05 -2.12 15.20
N LYS A 42 24.42 -2.23 13.92
CA LYS A 42 25.21 -1.21 13.24
C LYS A 42 24.48 0.12 13.12
N ILE A 43 23.15 0.10 13.02
CA ILE A 43 22.33 1.31 12.96
C ILE A 43 21.96 1.86 14.36
N ASN A 44 22.46 1.29 15.46
CA ASN A 44 22.08 1.67 16.84
C ASN A 44 20.55 1.79 17.00
N PHE A 45 19.83 0.76 16.56
CA PHE A 45 18.38 0.77 16.55
C PHE A 45 17.79 0.83 17.98
N TYR A 46 16.86 1.76 18.21
CA TYR A 46 16.01 1.80 19.41
C TYR A 46 14.54 1.68 19.00
N LEU A 47 13.73 0.98 19.81
CA LEU A 47 12.28 0.96 19.60
C LEU A 47 11.74 2.40 19.67
N PRO A 48 10.92 2.85 18.70
CA PRO A 48 10.33 4.18 18.75
C PRO A 48 9.48 4.28 20.02
N MET A 49 10.01 4.97 21.03
CA MET A 49 9.33 5.12 22.32
C MET A 49 8.05 5.92 22.10
N ALA A 50 6.93 5.41 22.62
CA ALA A 50 5.73 6.21 22.79
C ALA A 50 6.10 7.43 23.65
N LYS A 51 5.84 8.64 23.15
CA LYS A 51 6.06 9.88 23.89
C LYS A 51 5.08 9.95 25.08
N GLY A 52 5.45 9.32 26.20
CA GLY A 52 4.85 9.45 27.53
C GLY A 52 3.36 9.07 27.65
N PRO A 53 2.88 8.76 28.87
CA PRO A 53 1.46 8.64 29.11
C PRO A 53 0.80 10.02 28.96
N SER A 54 -0.04 10.17 27.95
CA SER A 54 -0.92 11.35 27.83
C SER A 54 -1.88 11.38 29.03
N ARG A 55 -2.39 12.57 29.38
CA ARG A 55 -3.46 12.76 30.40
C ARG A 55 -4.74 11.94 30.11
N TYR A 56 -4.80 11.23 28.98
CA TYR A 56 -5.92 10.47 28.47
C TYR A 56 -5.71 8.95 28.50
N SER A 57 -4.72 8.45 29.24
CA SER A 57 -4.39 7.02 29.32
C SER A 57 -5.60 6.12 29.64
N ILE A 58 -6.49 6.56 30.54
CA ILE A 58 -7.73 5.84 30.90
C ILE A 58 -8.70 5.76 29.72
N LEU A 59 -8.93 6.89 29.03
CA LEU A 59 -9.83 6.94 27.87
C LEU A 59 -9.28 6.11 26.70
N ILE A 60 -7.96 6.11 26.49
CA ILE A 60 -7.30 5.26 25.49
C ILE A 60 -7.50 3.78 25.81
N LEU A 61 -7.44 3.40 27.09
CA LEU A 61 -7.67 2.03 27.54
C LEU A 61 -9.15 1.62 27.38
N ILE A 62 -10.09 2.54 27.59
CA ILE A 62 -11.52 2.32 27.29
C ILE A 62 -11.72 2.12 25.77
N LEU A 63 -11.14 2.97 24.93
CA LEU A 63 -11.22 2.83 23.47
C LEU A 63 -10.64 1.50 23.00
N SER A 64 -9.49 1.08 23.53
CA SER A 64 -8.88 -0.20 23.17
C SER A 64 -9.75 -1.39 23.56
N LEU A 65 -10.40 -1.35 24.74
CA LEU A 65 -11.39 -2.35 25.16
C LEU A 65 -12.59 -2.39 24.22
N ILE A 66 -13.15 -1.23 23.82
CA ILE A 66 -14.28 -1.15 22.89
C ILE A 66 -13.90 -1.76 21.53
N PHE A 67 -12.76 -1.37 20.95
CA PHE A 67 -12.30 -1.96 19.68
C PHE A 67 -12.07 -3.47 19.78
N SER A 68 -11.51 -3.93 20.90
CA SER A 68 -11.30 -5.36 21.15
C SER A 68 -12.63 -6.13 21.21
N LEU A 69 -13.63 -5.58 21.89
CA LEU A 69 -14.98 -6.15 21.96
C LEU A 69 -15.63 -6.18 20.57
N LEU A 70 -15.52 -5.11 19.78
CA LEU A 70 -16.03 -5.04 18.42
C LEU A 70 -15.40 -6.09 17.51
N VAL A 71 -14.09 -6.32 17.61
CA VAL A 71 -13.40 -7.38 16.85
C VAL A 71 -13.90 -8.76 17.25
N VAL A 72 -14.01 -9.05 18.55
CA VAL A 72 -14.49 -10.35 19.05
C VAL A 72 -15.93 -10.59 18.61
N PHE A 73 -16.78 -9.56 18.69
CA PHE A 73 -18.15 -9.60 18.22
C PHE A 73 -18.22 -9.85 16.71
N TYR A 74 -17.42 -9.12 15.91
CA TYR A 74 -17.30 -9.34 14.48
C TYR A 74 -16.87 -10.77 14.15
N GLN A 75 -15.89 -11.33 14.86
CA GLN A 75 -15.43 -12.70 14.65
C GLN A 75 -16.54 -13.73 14.91
N LYS A 76 -17.29 -13.58 16.02
CA LYS A 76 -18.42 -14.47 16.35
C LYS A 76 -19.55 -14.37 15.33
N ILE A 77 -19.70 -13.24 14.67
CA ILE A 77 -20.77 -13.00 13.69
C ILE A 77 -20.37 -13.42 12.29
N VAL A 78 -19.12 -13.23 11.87
CA VAL A 78 -18.65 -13.66 10.54
C VAL A 78 -18.72 -15.18 10.38
N THR A 79 -18.67 -15.95 11.47
CA THR A 79 -18.99 -17.39 11.44
C THR A 79 -20.44 -17.70 11.04
N PHE A 80 -21.36 -16.72 11.17
CA PHE A 80 -22.74 -16.79 10.70
C PHE A 80 -22.93 -15.95 9.42
N ASN A 81 -22.79 -16.59 8.25
CA ASN A 81 -22.65 -15.96 6.93
C ASN A 81 -23.57 -14.76 6.64
N TRP A 82 -24.87 -14.81 6.98
CA TRP A 82 -25.81 -13.73 6.62
C TRP A 82 -25.58 -12.42 7.39
N ARG A 83 -25.21 -12.51 8.68
CA ARG A 83 -24.96 -11.33 9.52
C ARG A 83 -23.64 -10.61 9.18
N SER A 84 -22.74 -11.27 8.44
CA SER A 84 -21.48 -10.70 7.93
C SER A 84 -21.69 -9.51 6.99
N ASN A 85 -22.78 -9.51 6.20
CA ASN A 85 -23.09 -8.40 5.29
C ASN A 85 -23.60 -7.17 6.03
N ILE A 86 -24.42 -7.36 7.07
CA ILE A 86 -24.92 -6.27 7.92
C ILE A 86 -23.76 -5.55 8.61
N LEU A 87 -22.83 -6.30 9.22
CA LEU A 87 -21.64 -5.71 9.84
C LEU A 87 -20.72 -5.01 8.85
N THR A 88 -20.67 -5.48 7.61
CA THR A 88 -19.93 -4.80 6.54
C THR A 88 -20.59 -3.47 6.21
N GLY A 89 -21.92 -3.45 6.09
CA GLY A 89 -22.71 -2.23 5.93
C GLY A 89 -22.44 -1.24 7.06
N ILE A 90 -22.53 -1.69 8.32
CA ILE A 90 -22.26 -0.86 9.51
C ILE A 90 -20.83 -0.31 9.50
N ALA A 91 -19.82 -1.14 9.22
CA ALA A 91 -18.43 -0.68 9.18
C ALA A 91 -18.24 0.41 8.11
N VAL A 92 -18.83 0.22 6.93
CA VAL A 92 -18.76 1.18 5.83
C VAL A 92 -19.53 2.47 6.16
N THR A 93 -20.71 2.39 6.80
CA THR A 93 -21.46 3.59 7.17
C THR A 93 -20.77 4.39 8.28
N ILE A 94 -20.09 3.74 9.23
CA ILE A 94 -19.28 4.42 10.26
C ILE A 94 -18.15 5.25 9.64
N LEU A 95 -17.63 4.90 8.46
CA LEU A 95 -16.63 5.71 7.78
C LEU A 95 -17.17 7.06 7.32
N LEU A 96 -18.48 7.22 7.11
CA LEU A 96 -19.05 8.49 6.63
C LEU A 96 -18.70 9.67 7.55
N PRO A 97 -19.06 9.66 8.85
CA PRO A 97 -18.67 10.76 9.75
C PRO A 97 -17.15 10.90 9.87
N ILE A 98 -16.39 9.79 9.82
CA ILE A 98 -14.93 9.81 9.96
C ILE A 98 -14.26 10.52 8.78
N CYS A 99 -14.72 10.26 7.55
CA CYS A 99 -14.10 10.78 6.33
C CYS A 99 -14.69 12.10 5.84
N PHE A 100 -15.92 12.44 6.18
CA PHE A 100 -16.59 13.63 5.63
C PHE A 100 -16.59 14.82 6.60
N ILE A 101 -16.37 14.62 7.90
CA ILE A 101 -16.26 15.74 8.84
C ILE A 101 -14.80 16.19 8.92
N ALA A 102 -14.46 17.19 8.12
CA ALA A 102 -13.13 17.80 8.13
C ALA A 102 -12.86 18.49 9.49
N THR A 103 -11.60 18.45 9.92
CA THR A 103 -11.13 19.01 11.20
C THR A 103 -10.29 20.27 11.05
N ASP A 104 -9.74 20.51 9.86
CA ASP A 104 -8.90 21.66 9.57
C ASP A 104 -9.46 22.44 8.37
N GLN A 105 -8.93 23.65 8.15
CA GLN A 105 -9.21 24.42 6.94
C GLN A 105 -8.42 23.87 5.76
N ILE A 106 -8.93 24.12 4.56
CA ILE A 106 -8.31 23.75 3.29
C ILE A 106 -6.89 24.33 3.19
N SER A 107 -5.93 23.52 2.72
CA SER A 107 -4.59 23.99 2.40
C SER A 107 -4.61 24.86 1.13
N GLU A 108 -4.50 26.18 1.31
CA GLU A 108 -4.41 27.16 0.21
C GLU A 108 -3.22 26.86 -0.72
N TYR A 109 -2.11 26.41 -0.13
CA TYR A 109 -0.91 26.02 -0.87
C TYR A 109 -1.22 24.87 -1.83
N ASP A 110 -1.86 23.80 -1.34
CA ASP A 110 -2.22 22.66 -2.18
C ASP A 110 -3.22 23.03 -3.26
N TYR A 111 -4.21 23.87 -2.93
CA TYR A 111 -5.19 24.34 -3.89
C TYR A 111 -4.55 25.14 -5.01
N THR A 112 -3.56 25.98 -4.72
CA THR A 112 -2.83 26.74 -5.73
C THR A 112 -2.17 25.82 -6.76
N TYR A 113 -1.57 24.71 -6.32
CA TYR A 113 -0.95 23.71 -7.22
C TYR A 113 -1.94 22.86 -8.03
N ILE A 114 -3.23 22.91 -7.70
CA ILE A 114 -4.28 22.15 -8.39
C ILE A 114 -5.09 23.06 -9.31
N PHE A 115 -5.56 24.20 -8.79
CA PHE A 115 -6.43 25.12 -9.50
C PHE A 115 -5.69 26.01 -10.50
N THR A 116 -4.44 26.40 -10.23
CA THR A 116 -3.67 27.20 -11.20
C THR A 116 -3.45 26.42 -12.50
N PRO A 117 -3.00 25.15 -12.48
CA PRO A 117 -2.96 24.33 -13.69
C PRO A 117 -4.34 24.11 -14.30
N ALA A 118 -5.38 23.88 -13.50
CA ALA A 118 -6.74 23.68 -14.01
C ALA A 118 -7.28 24.90 -14.79
N LEU A 119 -7.10 26.12 -14.28
CA LEU A 119 -7.48 27.35 -14.96
C LEU A 119 -6.71 27.53 -16.28
N LYS A 120 -5.42 27.18 -16.32
CA LYS A 120 -4.65 27.19 -17.57
C LYS A 120 -5.20 26.18 -18.59
N ILE A 121 -5.62 24.99 -18.15
CA ILE A 121 -6.28 24.00 -19.03
C ILE A 121 -7.60 24.57 -19.57
N LEU A 122 -8.40 25.27 -18.74
CA LEU A 122 -9.64 25.92 -19.18
C LEU A 122 -9.39 27.03 -20.20
N ASN A 123 -8.29 27.76 -20.06
CA ASN A 123 -7.86 28.82 -20.97
C ASN A 123 -7.09 28.29 -22.19
N SER A 124 -7.22 27.00 -22.51
CA SER A 124 -6.64 26.37 -23.71
C SER A 124 -5.10 26.45 -23.80
N TYR A 125 -4.40 26.57 -22.68
CA TYR A 125 -2.94 26.43 -22.67
C TYR A 125 -2.57 24.98 -22.99
N THR A 126 -1.51 24.80 -23.77
CA THR A 126 -0.96 23.47 -24.06
C THR A 126 -0.42 22.84 -22.77
N LEU A 127 -0.64 21.52 -22.59
CA LEU A 127 -0.20 20.81 -21.37
C LEU A 127 1.31 20.88 -21.15
N ALA A 128 2.10 20.95 -22.22
CA ALA A 128 3.55 21.14 -22.17
C ALA A 128 3.98 22.45 -21.49
N ASN A 129 3.13 23.49 -21.51
CA ASN A 129 3.41 24.80 -20.94
C ASN A 129 2.89 24.98 -19.51
N ILE A 130 2.33 23.92 -18.91
CA ILE A 130 1.74 23.96 -17.58
C ILE A 130 2.62 23.17 -16.61
N TYR A 131 2.95 23.79 -15.48
CA TYR A 131 3.67 23.13 -14.40
C TYR A 131 2.70 22.36 -13.49
N PHE A 132 2.89 21.05 -13.37
CA PHE A 132 2.07 20.16 -12.54
C PHE A 132 2.85 19.62 -11.34
N GLN A 133 2.69 20.25 -10.17
CA GLN A 133 3.35 19.80 -8.93
C GLN A 133 2.81 18.44 -8.44
N TYR A 134 1.50 18.20 -8.60
CA TYR A 134 0.80 16.99 -8.12
C TYR A 134 0.39 16.05 -9.25
N ASP A 135 1.15 16.06 -10.35
CA ASP A 135 0.81 15.44 -11.62
C ASP A 135 -0.51 16.00 -12.22
N LEU A 136 -0.95 15.43 -13.34
CA LEU A 136 -2.07 15.94 -14.13
C LEU A 136 -3.44 15.63 -13.49
N LEU A 137 -3.61 14.47 -12.84
CA LEU A 137 -4.90 13.97 -12.37
C LEU A 137 -5.65 14.94 -11.45
N PRO A 138 -5.06 15.48 -10.36
CA PRO A 138 -5.78 16.42 -9.49
C PRO A 138 -6.26 17.67 -10.23
N SER A 139 -5.43 18.17 -11.16
CA SER A 139 -5.75 19.34 -11.97
C SER A 139 -6.86 19.06 -12.99
N LEU A 140 -6.92 17.84 -13.56
CA LEU A 140 -8.03 17.42 -14.41
C LEU A 140 -9.35 17.32 -13.63
N LEU A 141 -9.31 16.78 -12.41
CA LEU A 141 -10.47 16.72 -11.53
C LEU A 141 -10.96 18.14 -11.21
N ALA A 142 -10.06 19.08 -10.90
CA ALA A 142 -10.40 20.49 -10.69
C ALA A 142 -10.94 21.17 -11.95
N THR A 143 -10.37 20.86 -13.12
CA THR A 143 -10.86 21.37 -14.41
C THR A 143 -12.31 20.92 -14.65
N ALA A 144 -12.60 19.64 -14.44
CA ALA A 144 -13.95 19.09 -14.55
C ALA A 144 -14.89 19.72 -13.50
N TRP A 145 -14.43 19.90 -12.26
CA TRP A 145 -15.19 20.52 -11.18
C TRP A 145 -15.62 21.95 -11.52
N LEU A 146 -14.70 22.77 -12.01
CA LEU A 146 -14.98 24.15 -12.43
C LEU A 146 -15.90 24.20 -13.66
N LYS A 147 -15.72 23.28 -14.63
CA LYS A 147 -16.62 23.19 -15.80
C LYS A 147 -18.07 22.84 -15.42
N LEU A 148 -18.27 22.12 -14.31
CA LEU A 148 -19.59 21.83 -13.77
C LEU A 148 -20.19 23.00 -12.98
N GLY A 149 -19.51 24.14 -12.88
CA GLY A 149 -19.96 25.31 -12.10
C GLY A 149 -19.90 25.11 -10.59
N LEU A 150 -19.16 24.11 -10.11
CA LEU A 150 -19.04 23.80 -8.69
C LEU A 150 -18.05 24.73 -7.99
N THR A 151 -18.32 25.06 -6.73
CA THR A 151 -17.50 25.99 -5.96
C THR A 151 -16.17 25.36 -5.53
N ILE A 152 -15.13 26.18 -5.43
CA ILE A 152 -13.79 25.75 -4.98
C ILE A 152 -13.84 25.25 -3.53
N ASN A 153 -14.66 25.87 -2.68
CA ASN A 153 -14.80 25.49 -1.26
C ASN A 153 -15.24 24.03 -1.09
N ASN A 154 -16.06 23.50 -2.01
CA ASN A 154 -16.57 22.14 -1.93
C ASN A 154 -15.62 21.11 -2.58
N PHE A 155 -14.50 21.53 -3.16
CA PHE A 155 -13.58 20.64 -3.85
C PHE A 155 -12.96 19.59 -2.90
N GLN A 156 -12.88 19.89 -1.60
CA GLN A 156 -12.42 18.95 -0.57
C GLN A 156 -13.24 17.65 -0.48
N ILE A 157 -14.50 17.65 -0.96
CA ILE A 157 -15.32 16.44 -1.05
C ILE A 157 -14.62 15.34 -1.87
N LEU A 158 -13.84 15.70 -2.90
CA LEU A 158 -13.08 14.72 -3.68
C LEU A 158 -11.98 14.05 -2.85
N ALA A 159 -11.34 14.78 -1.94
CA ALA A 159 -10.36 14.22 -1.01
C ALA A 159 -11.05 13.29 0.01
N GLN A 160 -12.16 13.73 0.61
CA GLN A 160 -12.98 12.94 1.53
C GLN A 160 -13.41 11.61 0.89
N LEU A 161 -13.99 11.70 -0.31
CA LEU A 161 -14.44 10.56 -1.10
C LEU A 161 -13.27 9.61 -1.41
N SER A 162 -12.08 10.14 -1.70
CA SER A 162 -10.92 9.32 -2.00
C SER A 162 -10.47 8.45 -0.83
N PHE A 163 -10.46 8.99 0.39
CA PHE A 163 -10.13 8.23 1.61
C PHE A 163 -11.20 7.19 1.92
N TYR A 164 -12.47 7.59 1.82
CA TYR A 164 -13.60 6.68 2.00
C TYR A 164 -13.52 5.49 1.03
N LEU A 165 -13.30 5.76 -0.26
CA LEU A 165 -13.18 4.74 -1.30
C LEU A 165 -11.96 3.85 -1.08
N LEU A 166 -10.81 4.42 -0.71
CA LEU A 166 -9.60 3.65 -0.44
C LEU A 166 -9.81 2.64 0.71
N ILE A 167 -10.23 3.12 1.88
CA ILE A 167 -10.37 2.28 3.08
C ILE A 167 -11.46 1.22 2.87
N THR A 168 -12.60 1.61 2.30
CA THR A 168 -13.69 0.68 1.96
C THR A 168 -13.23 -0.39 0.98
N SER A 169 -12.53 0.01 -0.09
CA SER A 169 -12.06 -0.91 -1.12
C SER A 169 -11.03 -1.89 -0.56
N ILE A 170 -10.08 -1.44 0.27
CA ILE A 170 -9.13 -2.33 0.95
C ILE A 170 -9.86 -3.30 1.88
N PHE A 171 -10.83 -2.83 2.68
CA PHE A 171 -11.58 -3.70 3.58
C PHE A 171 -12.36 -4.78 2.82
N LEU A 172 -13.12 -4.40 1.80
CA LEU A 172 -13.88 -5.35 0.97
C LEU A 172 -12.97 -6.33 0.22
N PHE A 173 -11.86 -5.83 -0.32
CA PHE A 173 -10.87 -6.63 -1.02
C PHE A 173 -10.21 -7.65 -0.09
N THR A 174 -9.69 -7.21 1.06
CA THR A 174 -9.01 -8.09 2.01
C THR A 174 -9.95 -9.06 2.70
N LYS A 175 -11.23 -8.70 2.91
CA LYS A 175 -12.27 -9.64 3.34
C LYS A 175 -12.42 -10.80 2.35
N ARG A 176 -12.24 -10.58 1.04
CA ARG A 176 -12.25 -11.66 0.04
C ARG A 176 -10.91 -12.40 -0.03
N LEU A 177 -9.80 -11.68 0.04
CA LEU A 177 -8.44 -12.22 -0.11
C LEU A 177 -7.99 -13.08 1.08
N PHE A 178 -8.13 -12.58 2.31
CA PHE A 178 -7.55 -13.20 3.50
C PHE A 178 -8.24 -14.50 3.90
N PHE A 179 -7.46 -15.46 4.38
CA PHE A 179 -7.97 -16.71 4.96
C PHE A 179 -8.63 -16.47 6.32
N TYR A 180 -8.01 -15.66 7.19
CA TYR A 180 -8.57 -15.29 8.49
C TYR A 180 -9.28 -13.94 8.39
N LYS A 181 -10.62 -13.97 8.31
CA LYS A 181 -11.44 -12.79 8.03
C LYS A 181 -11.36 -11.67 9.07
N ALA A 182 -10.94 -11.96 10.30
CA ALA A 182 -10.74 -10.92 11.32
C ALA A 182 -9.55 -10.00 10.98
N ASN A 183 -8.54 -10.48 10.25
CA ASN A 183 -7.41 -9.66 9.80
C ASN A 183 -7.85 -8.49 8.92
N ALA A 184 -8.90 -8.66 8.12
CA ALA A 184 -9.45 -7.58 7.29
C ALA A 184 -10.05 -6.46 8.17
N PHE A 185 -10.69 -6.84 9.28
CA PHE A 185 -11.29 -5.88 10.21
C PHE A 185 -10.23 -5.16 11.06
N PHE A 186 -9.20 -5.88 11.52
CA PHE A 186 -8.03 -5.27 12.15
C PHE A 186 -7.34 -4.26 11.24
N LEU A 187 -7.08 -4.64 9.98
CA LEU A 187 -6.53 -3.74 8.97
C LEU A 187 -7.40 -2.51 8.77
N PHE A 188 -8.73 -2.69 8.67
CA PHE A 188 -9.69 -1.59 8.54
C PHE A 188 -9.58 -0.57 9.68
N ILE A 189 -9.62 -1.02 10.95
CA ILE A 189 -9.49 -0.13 12.11
C ILE A 189 -8.13 0.57 12.10
N ILE A 190 -7.05 -0.17 11.83
CA ILE A 190 -5.70 0.38 11.86
C ILE A 190 -5.48 1.39 10.74
N LEU A 191 -6.06 1.20 9.55
CA LEU A 191 -6.04 2.19 8.49
C LEU A 191 -6.74 3.48 8.91
N ILE A 192 -7.89 3.40 9.60
CA ILE A 192 -8.55 4.59 10.14
C ILE A 192 -7.62 5.31 11.13
N ILE A 193 -7.07 4.58 12.10
CA ILE A 193 -6.19 5.17 13.12
C ILE A 193 -4.98 5.84 12.47
N ILE A 194 -4.28 5.16 11.56
CA ILE A 194 -3.02 5.66 11.00
C ILE A 194 -3.26 6.70 9.89
N LYS A 195 -4.09 6.41 8.89
CA LYS A 195 -4.26 7.29 7.71
C LYS A 195 -5.16 8.48 7.98
N ILE A 196 -6.15 8.40 8.88
CA ILE A 196 -7.04 9.53 9.19
C ILE A 196 -6.57 10.28 10.43
N TYR A 197 -6.33 9.57 11.53
CA TYR A 197 -6.02 10.20 12.81
C TYR A 197 -4.52 10.29 13.14
N GLY A 198 -3.67 9.54 12.46
CA GLY A 198 -2.25 9.45 12.80
C GLY A 198 -1.47 10.71 12.45
N LEU A 199 -1.86 11.40 11.37
CA LEU A 199 -1.25 12.67 10.96
C LEU A 199 -1.68 13.82 11.88
N MET A 200 -0.76 14.75 12.15
CA MET A 200 -1.01 15.96 12.93
C MET A 200 -2.10 16.84 12.32
N HIS A 201 -2.03 17.04 11.00
CA HIS A 201 -3.04 17.75 10.23
C HIS A 201 -4.08 16.80 9.66
N ASP A 202 -5.25 17.32 9.32
CA ASP A 202 -6.25 16.56 8.61
C ASP A 202 -5.72 16.13 7.22
N PRO A 203 -5.60 14.83 6.92
CA PRO A 203 -5.17 14.37 5.60
C PRO A 203 -6.16 14.74 4.49
N ILE A 204 -7.43 15.00 4.83
CA ILE A 204 -8.47 15.35 3.87
C ILE A 204 -8.22 16.75 3.28
N VAL A 205 -7.65 17.66 4.06
CA VAL A 205 -7.41 19.05 3.62
C VAL A 205 -6.10 19.21 2.86
N ILE A 206 -5.25 18.18 2.89
CA ILE A 206 -3.94 18.14 2.23
C ILE A 206 -4.02 17.20 1.02
N PHE A 207 -4.32 17.76 -0.14
CA PHE A 207 -4.42 16.99 -1.38
C PHE A 207 -3.12 16.25 -1.74
N GLN A 208 -1.97 16.76 -1.29
CA GLN A 208 -0.68 16.10 -1.49
C GLN A 208 -0.65 14.66 -0.96
N VAL A 209 -1.39 14.34 0.10
CA VAL A 209 -1.38 13.01 0.74
C VAL A 209 -2.61 12.16 0.40
N THR A 210 -3.46 12.65 -0.52
CA THR A 210 -4.70 11.96 -0.88
C THR A 210 -4.46 10.68 -1.69
N PRO A 211 -5.36 9.69 -1.54
CA PRO A 211 -5.37 8.47 -2.34
C PRO A 211 -5.38 8.70 -3.86
N TRP A 212 -5.98 9.80 -4.33
CA TRP A 212 -5.95 10.17 -5.76
C TRP A 212 -4.54 10.37 -6.30
N ARG A 213 -3.56 10.64 -5.44
CA ARG A 213 -2.16 10.78 -5.82
C ARG A 213 -1.32 9.55 -5.44
N LEU A 214 -1.41 9.12 -4.18
CA LEU A 214 -0.46 8.15 -3.62
C LEU A 214 -0.92 6.69 -3.75
N ASP A 215 -2.23 6.42 -3.74
CA ASP A 215 -2.77 5.08 -3.55
C ASP A 215 -3.41 4.45 -4.80
N LEU A 216 -3.07 4.95 -5.98
CA LEU A 216 -3.57 4.43 -7.28
C LEU A 216 -3.15 2.98 -7.58
N TRP A 217 -2.21 2.41 -6.79
CA TRP A 217 -1.83 1.00 -6.86
C TRP A 217 -3.03 0.05 -6.61
N LEU A 218 -4.05 0.49 -5.86
CA LEU A 218 -5.20 -0.36 -5.53
C LEU A 218 -6.01 -0.72 -6.79
N ILE A 219 -6.11 0.19 -7.75
CA ILE A 219 -6.79 -0.07 -9.04
C ILE A 219 -6.09 -1.22 -9.77
N LEU A 220 -4.76 -1.18 -9.82
CA LEU A 220 -3.95 -2.24 -10.44
C LEU A 220 -4.07 -3.57 -9.70
N LEU A 221 -4.10 -3.54 -8.36
CA LEU A 221 -4.31 -4.75 -7.55
C LEU A 221 -5.66 -5.41 -7.83
N LEU A 222 -6.74 -4.61 -7.91
CA LEU A 222 -8.08 -5.08 -8.22
C LEU A 222 -8.15 -5.71 -9.62
N LEU A 223 -7.54 -5.05 -10.61
CA LEU A 223 -7.44 -5.58 -11.98
C LEU A 223 -6.69 -6.91 -12.02
N ILE A 224 -5.55 -7.01 -11.35
CA ILE A 224 -4.76 -8.25 -11.29
C ILE A 224 -5.55 -9.37 -10.58
N TYR A 225 -6.25 -9.06 -9.51
CA TYR A 225 -7.04 -10.06 -8.77
C TYR A 225 -8.22 -10.59 -9.58
N TRP A 226 -8.92 -9.74 -10.35
CA TRP A 226 -10.09 -10.14 -11.12
C TRP A 226 -9.77 -10.66 -12.52
N LYS A 227 -8.86 -10.00 -13.24
CA LYS A 227 -8.55 -10.29 -14.65
C LYS A 227 -7.24 -11.07 -14.82
N GLY A 228 -6.38 -11.11 -13.81
CA GLY A 228 -5.09 -11.76 -13.86
C GLY A 228 -4.00 -10.85 -14.45
N ILE A 229 -2.74 -11.14 -14.10
CA ILE A 229 -1.56 -10.33 -14.45
C ILE A 229 -1.33 -10.16 -15.96
N ARG A 230 -1.84 -11.06 -16.80
CA ARG A 230 -1.62 -11.05 -18.25
C ARG A 230 -2.62 -10.20 -19.03
N HIS A 231 -3.69 -9.74 -18.39
CA HIS A 231 -4.79 -9.08 -19.08
C HIS A 231 -4.41 -7.68 -19.58
N TRP A 232 -4.74 -7.36 -20.84
CA TRP A 232 -4.39 -6.10 -21.53
C TRP A 232 -4.84 -4.82 -20.79
N LEU A 233 -5.94 -4.90 -20.03
CA LEU A 233 -6.43 -3.81 -19.17
C LEU A 233 -5.38 -3.32 -18.15
N ILE A 234 -4.43 -4.17 -17.75
CA ILE A 234 -3.33 -3.74 -16.86
C ILE A 234 -2.38 -2.81 -17.61
N GLY A 235 -2.02 -3.16 -18.85
CA GLY A 235 -1.25 -2.29 -19.75
C GLY A 235 -1.97 -0.97 -19.99
N LEU A 236 -3.30 -1.00 -20.23
CA LEU A 236 -4.10 0.21 -20.38
C LEU A 236 -4.09 1.07 -19.11
N ALA A 237 -4.32 0.48 -17.94
CA ALA A 237 -4.30 1.21 -16.68
C ALA A 237 -2.93 1.85 -16.41
N LEU A 238 -1.84 1.13 -16.68
CA LEU A 238 -0.48 1.66 -16.55
C LEU A 238 -0.18 2.79 -17.56
N ALA A 239 -0.61 2.64 -18.82
CA ALA A 239 -0.48 3.67 -19.85
C ALA A 239 -1.22 4.96 -19.46
N ILE A 240 -2.45 4.82 -18.95
CA ILE A 240 -3.22 5.96 -18.42
C ILE A 240 -2.49 6.57 -17.23
N LEU A 241 -2.02 5.77 -16.28
CA LEU A 241 -1.29 6.25 -15.10
C LEU A 241 -0.01 7.00 -15.46
N ILE A 242 0.72 6.58 -16.50
CA ILE A 242 1.89 7.32 -17.01
C ILE A 242 1.52 8.74 -17.46
N ILE A 243 0.32 8.93 -18.00
CA ILE A 243 -0.16 10.23 -18.47
C ILE A 243 -0.70 11.06 -17.29
N ILE A 244 -1.59 10.48 -16.47
CA ILE A 244 -2.33 11.23 -15.45
C ILE A 244 -1.57 11.39 -14.13
N SER A 245 -0.68 10.45 -13.80
CA SER A 245 0.17 10.48 -12.61
C SER A 245 1.59 10.05 -12.97
N LYS A 246 2.28 10.88 -13.77
CA LYS A 246 3.59 10.56 -14.38
C LYS A 246 4.57 9.87 -13.43
N ASN A 247 4.72 10.39 -12.21
CA ASN A 247 5.66 9.85 -11.24
C ASN A 247 5.30 8.42 -10.80
N PHE A 248 4.08 8.20 -10.29
CA PHE A 248 3.64 6.88 -9.85
C PHE A 248 3.39 5.94 -11.03
N GLY A 249 2.93 6.42 -12.19
CA GLY A 249 2.76 5.65 -13.40
C GLY A 249 4.06 5.02 -13.90
N ILE A 250 5.17 5.76 -13.86
CA ILE A 250 6.51 5.22 -14.17
C ILE A 250 6.93 4.19 -13.12
N ILE A 251 6.81 4.50 -11.82
CA ILE A 251 7.17 3.58 -10.73
C ILE A 251 6.36 2.28 -10.83
N TYR A 252 5.06 2.37 -11.06
CA TYR A 252 4.16 1.22 -11.18
C TYR A 252 4.41 0.42 -12.45
N THR A 253 4.81 1.06 -13.54
CA THR A 253 5.26 0.37 -14.74
C THR A 253 6.53 -0.46 -14.48
N ILE A 254 7.52 0.12 -13.80
CA ILE A 254 8.74 -0.60 -13.40
C ILE A 254 8.39 -1.78 -12.47
N CYS A 255 7.53 -1.53 -11.47
CA CYS A 255 7.05 -2.56 -10.57
C CYS A 255 6.33 -3.70 -11.31
N TYR A 256 5.53 -3.37 -12.32
CA TYR A 256 4.84 -4.35 -13.14
C TYR A 256 5.81 -5.18 -13.99
N PHE A 257 6.83 -4.57 -14.59
CA PHE A 257 7.88 -5.33 -15.28
C PHE A 257 8.62 -6.27 -14.35
N ILE A 258 8.97 -5.83 -13.13
CA ILE A 258 9.57 -6.70 -12.11
C ILE A 258 8.63 -7.86 -11.78
N LEU A 259 7.33 -7.60 -11.62
CA LEU A 259 6.34 -8.63 -11.34
C LEU A 259 6.26 -9.66 -12.49
N ILE A 260 6.22 -9.21 -13.75
CA ILE A 260 6.27 -10.11 -14.92
C ILE A 260 7.55 -10.95 -14.90
N THR A 261 8.71 -10.32 -14.67
CA THR A 261 9.99 -11.05 -14.59
C THR A 261 9.96 -12.10 -13.48
N THR A 262 9.42 -11.77 -12.31
CA THR A 262 9.28 -12.75 -11.22
C THR A 262 8.34 -13.90 -11.58
N ASP A 263 7.17 -13.62 -12.19
CA ASP A 263 6.25 -14.66 -12.65
C ASP A 263 6.90 -15.58 -13.70
N CYS A 264 7.63 -15.00 -14.66
CA CYS A 264 8.39 -15.76 -15.66
C CYS A 264 9.42 -16.67 -15.00
N ILE A 265 10.27 -16.15 -14.11
CA ILE A 265 11.28 -16.94 -13.40
C ILE A 265 10.61 -18.10 -12.66
N ILE A 266 9.57 -17.81 -11.88
CA ILE A 266 8.87 -18.78 -11.04
C ILE A 266 8.17 -19.88 -11.87
N ASN A 267 7.65 -19.54 -13.06
CA ASN A 267 6.97 -20.49 -13.95
C ASN A 267 7.92 -21.31 -14.83
N LEU A 268 9.10 -20.79 -15.16
CA LEU A 268 10.11 -21.47 -15.98
C LEU A 268 11.07 -22.32 -15.15
N TRP A 269 11.14 -22.08 -13.83
CA TRP A 269 12.05 -22.77 -12.92
C TRP A 269 11.92 -24.30 -12.78
N PRO A 270 10.73 -24.96 -12.88
CA PRO A 270 10.64 -26.41 -12.70
C PRO A 270 11.28 -27.24 -13.83
N ILE A 271 11.95 -26.63 -14.81
CA ILE A 271 12.70 -27.33 -15.85
C ILE A 271 14.04 -27.80 -15.25
N GLN A 272 14.04 -29.01 -14.68
CA GLN A 272 15.21 -29.60 -13.99
C GLN A 272 16.46 -29.74 -14.87
N ASN A 273 16.33 -29.72 -16.20
CA ASN A 273 17.45 -29.81 -17.12
C ASN A 273 17.51 -28.64 -18.13
N ILE A 274 17.74 -27.41 -17.65
CA ILE A 274 17.99 -26.24 -18.53
C ILE A 274 19.19 -26.49 -19.47
N LEU A 275 20.18 -27.26 -19.01
CA LEU A 275 21.41 -27.55 -19.76
C LEU A 275 21.22 -28.56 -20.89
N THR A 276 20.22 -29.44 -20.85
CA THR A 276 20.06 -30.50 -21.87
C THR A 276 19.04 -30.15 -22.96
N ASP A 277 18.14 -29.18 -22.74
CA ASP A 277 17.10 -28.82 -23.72
C ASP A 277 16.81 -27.30 -23.76
N TRP A 278 17.85 -26.53 -24.07
CA TRP A 278 17.81 -25.06 -24.04
C TRP A 278 16.85 -24.47 -25.09
N ARG A 279 16.63 -25.17 -26.21
CA ARG A 279 15.66 -24.78 -27.25
C ARG A 279 14.22 -24.82 -26.71
N ASN A 280 13.85 -25.87 -25.99
CA ASN A 280 12.53 -25.99 -25.38
C ASN A 280 12.32 -24.97 -24.26
N TYR A 281 13.36 -24.69 -23.46
CA TYR A 281 13.35 -23.60 -22.48
C TYR A 281 13.09 -22.24 -23.15
N PHE A 282 13.82 -21.91 -24.21
CA PHE A 282 13.67 -20.64 -24.92
C PHE A 282 12.30 -20.52 -25.58
N ASN A 283 11.79 -21.59 -26.19
CA ASN A 283 10.44 -21.62 -26.76
C ASN A 283 9.36 -21.38 -25.69
N LYS A 284 9.49 -21.98 -24.50
CA LYS A 284 8.57 -21.73 -23.37
C LYS A 284 8.68 -20.29 -22.87
N LEU A 285 9.89 -19.75 -22.74
CA LEU A 285 10.11 -18.35 -22.36
C LEU A 285 9.46 -17.39 -23.38
N LEU A 286 9.64 -17.63 -24.67
CA LEU A 286 9.00 -16.85 -25.73
C LEU A 286 7.47 -16.93 -25.66
N ILE A 287 6.89 -18.11 -25.42
CA ILE A 287 5.44 -18.28 -25.26
C ILE A 287 4.95 -17.45 -24.07
N VAL A 288 5.64 -17.49 -22.93
CA VAL A 288 5.27 -16.71 -21.74
C VAL A 288 5.40 -15.20 -22.01
N ILE A 289 6.49 -14.75 -22.64
CA ILE A 289 6.70 -13.34 -22.99
C ILE A 289 5.63 -12.83 -23.95
N LYS A 290 5.25 -13.63 -24.96
CA LYS A 290 4.19 -13.28 -25.92
C LYS A 290 2.85 -12.99 -25.25
N GLN A 291 2.56 -13.63 -24.11
CA GLN A 291 1.33 -13.37 -23.35
C GLN A 291 1.31 -11.97 -22.71
N TYR A 292 2.47 -11.38 -22.46
CA TYR A 292 2.60 -10.03 -21.91
C TYR A 292 2.74 -8.94 -22.98
N LEU A 293 3.01 -9.33 -24.23
CA LEU A 293 3.26 -8.40 -25.33
C LEU A 293 2.16 -7.33 -25.50
N PRO A 294 0.85 -7.63 -25.40
CA PRO A 294 -0.19 -6.59 -25.50
C PRO A 294 -0.04 -5.51 -24.43
N ASN A 295 0.30 -5.89 -23.19
CA ASN A 295 0.53 -4.92 -22.12
C ASN A 295 1.73 -4.03 -22.41
N VAL A 296 2.83 -4.64 -22.89
CA VAL A 296 4.06 -3.91 -23.19
C VAL A 296 3.83 -2.89 -24.31
N ILE A 297 3.15 -3.29 -25.39
CA ILE A 297 2.79 -2.39 -26.50
C ILE A 297 1.97 -1.21 -25.98
N ILE A 298 0.91 -1.47 -25.22
CA ILE A 298 0.04 -0.40 -24.69
C ILE A 298 0.81 0.55 -23.77
N ILE A 299 1.70 0.03 -22.91
CA ILE A 299 2.56 0.85 -22.04
C ILE A 299 3.49 1.74 -22.86
N ILE A 300 4.15 1.18 -23.89
CA ILE A 300 5.03 1.95 -24.79
C ILE A 300 4.24 3.05 -25.50
N THR A 301 3.04 2.74 -26.00
CA THR A 301 2.14 3.75 -26.58
C THR A 301 1.81 4.85 -25.57
N GLY A 302 1.54 4.51 -24.31
CA GLY A 302 1.33 5.48 -23.24
C GLY A 302 2.54 6.40 -23.01
N ILE A 303 3.76 5.85 -23.03
CA ILE A 303 5.01 6.64 -22.92
C ILE A 303 5.16 7.61 -24.10
N ILE A 304 4.88 7.16 -25.32
CA ILE A 304 4.94 7.99 -26.53
C ILE A 304 3.91 9.12 -26.44
N ILE A 305 2.66 8.82 -26.12
CA ILE A 305 1.59 9.82 -25.94
C ILE A 305 1.99 10.83 -24.86
N ASN A 306 2.50 10.37 -23.73
CA ASN A 306 2.96 11.27 -22.67
C ASN A 306 4.10 12.20 -23.15
N SER A 307 5.04 11.69 -23.95
CA SER A 307 6.08 12.53 -24.53
C SER A 307 5.52 13.59 -25.47
N LEU A 308 4.51 13.25 -26.27
CA LEU A 308 3.85 14.19 -27.20
C LEU A 308 3.06 15.26 -26.45
N LEU A 309 2.34 14.89 -25.39
CA LEU A 309 1.51 15.82 -24.61
C LEU A 309 2.34 16.82 -23.79
N PHE A 310 3.46 16.38 -23.20
CA PHE A 310 4.26 17.18 -22.27
C PHE A 310 5.59 17.68 -22.85
N GLY A 311 5.87 17.42 -24.13
CA GLY A 311 7.08 17.85 -24.83
C GLY A 311 8.39 17.17 -24.36
N SER A 312 8.38 16.41 -23.27
CA SER A 312 9.53 15.63 -22.83
C SER A 312 9.17 14.45 -21.91
N VAL A 313 9.86 13.33 -22.10
CA VAL A 313 9.82 12.20 -21.15
C VAL A 313 10.60 12.56 -19.89
N ASN A 314 11.62 13.41 -20.01
CA ASN A 314 12.58 13.67 -18.95
C ASN A 314 11.96 14.34 -17.72
N ILE A 315 12.40 13.92 -16.53
CA ILE A 315 11.98 14.53 -15.26
C ILE A 315 13.08 15.53 -14.85
N ALA A 316 13.32 16.54 -15.69
CA ALA A 316 14.40 17.51 -15.50
C ALA A 316 14.33 18.18 -14.11
N ALA A 317 13.12 18.49 -13.64
CA ALA A 317 12.89 19.02 -12.29
C ALA A 317 13.31 18.05 -11.17
N ALA A 318 13.04 16.74 -11.29
CA ALA A 318 13.47 15.78 -10.28
C ALA A 318 14.99 15.55 -10.31
N ALA A 319 15.60 15.59 -11.50
CA ALA A 319 17.06 15.53 -11.64
C ALA A 319 17.72 16.77 -11.03
N ALA A 320 17.17 17.97 -11.26
CA ALA A 320 17.62 19.21 -10.63
C ALA A 320 17.44 19.16 -9.11
N TYR A 321 16.26 18.77 -8.63
CA TYR A 321 15.97 18.62 -7.20
C TYR A 321 16.93 17.63 -6.52
N ARG A 322 17.21 16.48 -7.17
CA ARG A 322 18.21 15.50 -6.70
C ARG A 322 19.63 16.08 -6.65
N ARG A 323 20.05 16.84 -7.67
CA ARG A 323 21.37 17.48 -7.72
C ARG A 323 21.53 18.50 -6.59
N ILE A 324 20.47 19.25 -6.29
CA ILE A 324 20.47 20.26 -5.23
C ILE A 324 20.48 19.60 -3.83
N GLY A 325 19.98 18.37 -3.70
CA GLY A 325 20.00 17.63 -2.42
C GLY A 325 19.04 18.19 -1.35
N LEU A 326 18.25 19.20 -1.66
CA LEU A 326 17.27 19.78 -0.74
C LEU A 326 16.19 18.76 -0.37
N GLY A 327 15.90 18.64 0.92
CA GLY A 327 14.92 17.68 1.45
C GLY A 327 15.33 16.21 1.31
N PHE A 328 16.61 15.92 0.98
CA PHE A 328 17.14 14.56 1.05
C PHE A 328 17.68 14.27 2.46
N MET A 329 16.81 13.85 3.37
CA MET A 329 17.18 13.45 4.73
C MET A 329 17.36 11.93 4.84
N PRO A 330 18.38 11.46 5.58
CA PRO A 330 18.51 10.04 5.88
C PRO A 330 17.27 9.56 6.66
N ILE A 331 16.89 8.31 6.42
CA ILE A 331 15.86 7.65 7.21
C ILE A 331 16.37 7.59 8.65
N ALA A 332 15.58 8.10 9.60
CA ALA A 332 15.93 8.06 11.01
C ALA A 332 16.22 6.61 11.45
N LEU A 333 17.23 6.42 12.30
CA LEU A 333 17.70 5.07 12.67
C LEU A 333 16.63 4.29 13.46
N ASP A 334 15.79 5.00 14.18
CA ASP A 334 14.63 4.52 14.94
C ASP A 334 13.35 4.36 14.09
N SER A 335 13.44 4.58 12.78
CA SER A 335 12.27 4.57 11.92
C SER A 335 11.66 3.19 11.73
N PHE A 336 10.31 3.11 11.72
CA PHE A 336 9.61 1.86 11.42
C PHE A 336 9.94 1.32 10.00
N TYR A 337 10.41 2.19 9.11
CA TYR A 337 10.81 1.82 7.76
C TYR A 337 11.78 0.64 7.72
N TRP A 338 12.68 0.54 8.70
CA TRP A 338 13.71 -0.52 8.75
C TRP A 338 13.16 -1.92 8.96
N TYR A 339 11.91 -2.06 9.42
CA TYR A 339 11.24 -3.36 9.54
C TYR A 339 10.65 -3.86 8.21
N LEU A 340 10.39 -2.97 7.25
CA LEU A 340 9.73 -3.33 5.99
C LEU A 340 10.53 -4.34 5.16
N PRO A 341 11.87 -4.23 5.00
CA PRO A 341 12.66 -5.26 4.32
C PRO A 341 12.50 -6.65 4.93
N ILE A 342 12.44 -6.75 6.26
CA ILE A 342 12.26 -8.02 6.98
C ILE A 342 10.87 -8.58 6.68
N ILE A 343 9.83 -7.75 6.83
CA ILE A 343 8.43 -8.13 6.54
C ILE A 343 8.30 -8.64 5.09
N PHE A 344 8.84 -7.90 4.11
CA PHE A 344 8.79 -8.29 2.71
C PHE A 344 9.53 -9.61 2.44
N SER A 345 10.69 -9.81 3.07
CA SER A 345 11.49 -11.02 2.92
C SER A 345 10.78 -12.24 3.48
N VAL A 346 10.21 -12.15 4.69
CA VAL A 346 9.48 -13.25 5.32
C VAL A 346 8.22 -13.58 4.51
N LEU A 347 7.48 -12.57 4.05
CA LEU A 347 6.29 -12.77 3.23
C LEU A 347 6.63 -13.45 1.89
N ALA A 348 7.68 -12.98 1.21
CA ALA A 348 8.21 -13.58 -0.01
C ALA A 348 8.54 -15.07 0.17
N ILE A 349 9.30 -15.41 1.22
CA ILE A 349 9.68 -16.79 1.55
C ILE A 349 8.44 -17.65 1.78
N LEU A 350 7.48 -17.15 2.55
CA LEU A 350 6.25 -17.89 2.86
C LEU A 350 5.36 -18.08 1.62
N LEU A 351 5.30 -17.09 0.72
CA LEU A 351 4.56 -17.19 -0.53
C LEU A 351 5.16 -18.29 -1.41
N ILE A 352 6.49 -18.28 -1.61
CA ILE A 352 7.18 -19.31 -2.39
C ILE A 352 7.00 -20.69 -1.75
N LYS A 353 7.24 -20.80 -0.43
CA LYS A 353 7.15 -22.08 0.31
C LYS A 353 5.77 -22.72 0.21
N ASN A 354 4.72 -21.90 0.17
CA ASN A 354 3.33 -22.36 0.12
C ASN A 354 2.69 -22.27 -1.27
N ARG A 355 3.46 -21.95 -2.33
CA ARG A 355 2.95 -21.68 -3.69
C ARG A 355 1.92 -22.73 -4.16
N GLU A 356 2.28 -24.01 -4.07
CA GLU A 356 1.42 -25.12 -4.52
C GLU A 356 0.11 -25.26 -3.72
N LYS A 357 0.07 -24.71 -2.50
CA LYS A 357 -1.08 -24.78 -1.60
C LYS A 357 -1.96 -23.54 -1.65
N LEU A 358 -1.47 -22.46 -2.27
CA LEU A 358 -2.14 -21.16 -2.31
C LEU A 358 -2.92 -21.01 -3.63
N PRO A 359 -4.11 -20.39 -3.59
CA PRO A 359 -4.78 -19.95 -4.82
C PRO A 359 -3.88 -18.99 -5.60
N ASN A 360 -3.83 -19.13 -6.93
CA ASN A 360 -2.98 -18.30 -7.79
C ASN A 360 -3.23 -16.79 -7.58
N LYS A 361 -4.50 -16.41 -7.40
CA LYS A 361 -4.89 -15.02 -7.09
C LYS A 361 -4.27 -14.48 -5.81
N TYR A 362 -4.19 -15.31 -4.76
CA TYR A 362 -3.55 -14.93 -3.49
C TYR A 362 -2.03 -14.80 -3.68
N TYR A 363 -1.43 -15.75 -4.37
CA TYR A 363 0.01 -15.77 -4.62
C TYR A 363 0.48 -14.55 -5.43
N ILE A 364 -0.13 -14.31 -6.58
CA ILE A 364 0.19 -13.16 -7.45
C ILE A 364 -0.14 -11.84 -6.74
N GLY A 365 -1.29 -11.75 -6.06
CA GLY A 365 -1.65 -10.56 -5.28
C GLY A 365 -0.63 -10.25 -4.19
N GLY A 366 -0.08 -11.27 -3.54
CA GLY A 366 0.99 -11.11 -2.54
C GLY A 366 2.32 -10.64 -3.13
N LEU A 367 2.75 -11.20 -4.25
CA LEU A 367 3.94 -10.73 -4.96
C LEU A 367 3.77 -9.28 -5.43
N PHE A 368 2.59 -8.94 -5.97
CA PHE A 368 2.25 -7.57 -6.34
C PHE A 368 2.39 -6.62 -5.15
N LEU A 369 1.76 -6.96 -4.01
CA LEU A 369 1.77 -6.10 -2.83
C LEU A 369 3.19 -5.85 -2.29
N ILE A 370 4.07 -6.86 -2.31
CA ILE A 370 5.49 -6.67 -1.96
C ILE A 370 6.15 -5.67 -2.92
N ILE A 371 6.08 -5.93 -4.23
CA ILE A 371 6.78 -5.14 -5.25
C ILE A 371 6.27 -3.70 -5.28
N PHE A 372 4.96 -3.50 -5.20
CA PHE A 372 4.35 -2.17 -5.20
C PHE A 372 4.55 -1.43 -3.87
N SER A 373 4.65 -2.13 -2.74
CA SER A 373 5.07 -1.51 -1.47
C SER A 373 6.48 -0.95 -1.57
N ILE A 374 7.39 -1.68 -2.20
CA ILE A 374 8.76 -1.22 -2.46
C ILE A 374 8.76 -0.03 -3.41
N GLY A 375 7.99 -0.09 -4.50
CA GLY A 375 7.85 1.02 -5.45
C GLY A 375 7.37 2.31 -4.77
N ASN A 376 6.32 2.22 -3.97
CA ASN A 376 5.82 3.35 -3.18
C ASN A 376 6.87 3.87 -2.19
N SER A 377 7.61 2.96 -1.55
CA SER A 377 8.68 3.33 -0.63
C SER A 377 9.82 4.08 -1.32
N ILE A 378 10.12 3.77 -2.58
CA ILE A 378 11.17 4.44 -3.38
C ILE A 378 10.80 5.90 -3.66
N TYR A 379 9.53 6.20 -3.88
CA TYR A 379 9.08 7.59 -4.08
C TYR A 379 9.44 8.48 -2.89
N PHE A 380 9.36 7.92 -1.68
CA PHE A 380 9.71 8.62 -0.45
C PHE A 380 11.14 8.38 0.02
N PHE A 381 11.92 7.54 -0.67
CA PHE A 381 13.28 7.23 -0.29
C PHE A 381 14.17 8.46 -0.46
N GLY A 382 14.70 8.94 0.67
CA GLY A 382 15.47 10.16 0.75
C GLY A 382 14.67 11.36 1.21
N ARG A 383 13.33 11.36 1.19
CA ARG A 383 12.52 12.44 1.80
C ARG A 383 11.97 12.03 3.17
N SER A 384 12.55 11.01 3.80
CA SER A 384 11.85 10.11 4.71
C SER A 384 11.74 10.67 6.13
N HIS A 385 10.63 11.35 6.42
CA HIS A 385 10.10 11.48 7.78
C HIS A 385 9.13 10.34 8.06
N GLU A 386 8.90 10.01 9.35
CA GLU A 386 7.84 9.09 9.77
C GLU A 386 6.47 9.43 9.15
N ASN A 387 6.17 10.72 9.00
CA ASN A 387 4.94 11.20 8.35
C ASN A 387 4.79 10.70 6.90
N ASN A 388 5.90 10.54 6.17
CA ASN A 388 5.86 10.03 4.79
C ASN A 388 5.55 8.53 4.73
N ILE A 389 5.92 7.77 5.76
CA ILE A 389 5.53 6.36 5.89
C ILE A 389 4.03 6.27 6.14
N ILE A 390 3.49 7.15 6.98
CA ILE A 390 2.04 7.25 7.22
C ILE A 390 1.29 7.53 5.91
N ASN A 391 1.84 8.38 5.04
CA ASN A 391 1.23 8.70 3.75
C ASN A 391 1.08 7.46 2.84
N ILE A 392 2.06 6.56 2.82
CA ILE A 392 1.99 5.28 2.06
C ILE A 392 1.55 4.09 2.91
N ALA A 393 1.04 4.31 4.12
CA ALA A 393 0.73 3.23 5.06
C ALA A 393 -0.31 2.25 4.51
N ALA A 394 -1.18 2.67 3.60
CA ALA A 394 -2.21 1.79 3.04
C ALA A 394 -1.64 0.53 2.39
N VAL A 395 -0.64 0.68 1.51
CA VAL A 395 0.00 -0.47 0.85
C VAL A 395 0.86 -1.28 1.82
N LEU A 396 1.55 -0.60 2.74
CA LEU A 396 2.45 -1.22 3.72
C LEU A 396 1.68 -2.07 4.73
N LEU A 397 0.62 -1.52 5.32
CA LEU A 397 -0.25 -2.23 6.27
C LEU A 397 -0.99 -3.38 5.60
N THR A 398 -1.46 -3.20 4.35
CA THR A 398 -2.09 -4.29 3.59
C THR A 398 -1.10 -5.45 3.40
N THR A 399 0.16 -5.14 3.09
CA THR A 399 1.24 -6.14 2.95
C THR A 399 1.59 -6.81 4.28
N PHE A 400 1.64 -6.04 5.37
CA PHE A 400 1.88 -6.58 6.72
C PHE A 400 0.76 -7.52 7.17
N PHE A 401 -0.50 -7.16 6.94
CA PHE A 401 -1.63 -8.02 7.28
C PHE A 401 -1.72 -9.26 6.39
N LEU A 402 -1.26 -9.18 5.13
CA LEU A 402 -1.09 -10.37 4.29
C LEU A 402 -0.04 -11.33 4.85
N LEU A 403 1.05 -10.82 5.45
CA LEU A 403 2.03 -11.65 6.16
C LEU A 403 1.40 -12.37 7.35
N ILE A 404 0.65 -11.67 8.20
CA ILE A 404 -0.05 -12.28 9.34
C ILE A 404 -1.03 -13.35 8.86
N ASP A 405 -1.78 -13.06 7.79
CA ASP A 405 -2.72 -14.02 7.20
C ASP A 405 -2.03 -15.26 6.63
N LEU A 406 -0.84 -15.09 6.03
CA LEU A 406 -0.08 -16.21 5.50
C LEU A 406 0.61 -17.03 6.60
N ILE A 407 1.02 -16.41 7.70
CA ILE A 407 1.49 -17.11 8.92
C ILE A 407 0.34 -17.95 9.48
N TYR A 408 -0.86 -17.36 9.62
CA TYR A 408 -2.07 -18.09 10.03
C TYR A 408 -2.33 -19.30 9.14
N PHE A 409 -2.34 -19.11 7.81
CA PHE A 409 -2.55 -20.19 6.86
C PHE A 409 -1.51 -21.30 7.03
N THR A 410 -0.23 -20.94 7.15
CA THR A 410 0.87 -21.91 7.29
C THR A 410 0.75 -22.72 8.57
N TRP A 411 0.40 -22.09 9.68
CA TRP A 411 0.24 -22.76 10.98
C TRP A 411 -1.06 -23.54 11.10
N SER A 412 -2.15 -23.06 10.49
CA SER A 412 -3.43 -23.78 10.50
C SER A 412 -3.37 -25.11 9.74
N LYS A 413 -2.46 -25.22 8.76
CA LYS A 413 -2.22 -26.46 7.99
C LYS A 413 -1.18 -27.40 8.61
N SER A 414 -0.45 -26.98 9.65
CA SER A 414 0.43 -27.89 10.40
C SER A 414 -0.33 -28.55 11.56
N LYS A 415 0.29 -29.51 12.27
CA LYS A 415 -0.35 -30.31 13.36
C LYS A 415 -0.84 -29.47 14.57
N TYR A 416 -0.81 -28.14 14.51
CA TYR A 416 -1.22 -27.27 15.61
C TYR A 416 -2.74 -27.09 15.65
N ASN A 417 -3.27 -26.92 16.86
CA ASN A 417 -4.71 -26.72 17.07
C ASN A 417 -5.16 -25.37 16.46
N PRO A 418 -6.05 -25.36 15.45
CA PRO A 418 -6.50 -24.13 14.77
C PRO A 418 -7.14 -23.11 15.72
N SER A 419 -7.74 -23.58 16.81
CA SER A 419 -8.37 -22.71 17.82
C SER A 419 -7.35 -21.85 18.57
N SER A 420 -6.17 -22.40 18.89
CA SER A 420 -5.10 -21.68 19.58
C SER A 420 -4.54 -20.56 18.70
N ILE A 421 -4.30 -20.85 17.42
CA ILE A 421 -3.73 -19.88 16.48
C ILE A 421 -4.70 -18.70 16.26
N ARG A 422 -6.01 -18.98 16.18
CA ARG A 422 -7.04 -17.93 16.11
C ARG A 422 -7.00 -17.01 17.33
N LYS A 423 -6.86 -17.57 18.54
CA LYS A 423 -6.73 -16.78 19.78
C LYS A 423 -5.46 -15.93 19.76
N THR A 424 -4.32 -16.49 19.36
CA THR A 424 -3.05 -15.74 19.28
C THR A 424 -3.15 -14.56 18.31
N ASN A 425 -3.71 -14.76 17.11
CA ASN A 425 -3.90 -13.67 16.15
C ASN A 425 -4.86 -12.59 16.64
N LEU A 426 -5.94 -12.99 17.32
CA LEU A 426 -6.86 -12.05 17.95
C LEU A 426 -6.15 -11.18 19.00
N ILE A 427 -5.42 -11.82 19.92
CA ILE A 427 -4.66 -11.13 20.97
C ILE A 427 -3.63 -10.19 20.35
N PHE A 428 -2.90 -10.64 19.32
CA PHE A 428 -1.94 -9.82 18.61
C PHE A 428 -2.58 -8.56 18.00
N GLY A 429 -3.71 -8.71 17.29
CA GLY A 429 -4.40 -7.56 16.70
C GLY A 429 -4.93 -6.58 17.74
N ILE A 430 -5.42 -7.07 18.89
CA ILE A 430 -5.84 -6.25 20.03
C ILE A 430 -4.68 -5.45 20.62
N ILE A 431 -3.54 -6.12 20.86
CA ILE A 431 -2.32 -5.46 21.37
C ILE A 431 -1.89 -4.37 20.38
N LEU A 432 -1.88 -4.67 19.08
CA LEU A 432 -1.47 -3.72 18.04
C LEU A 432 -2.37 -2.47 18.02
N ILE A 433 -3.70 -2.64 18.06
CA ILE A 433 -4.64 -1.51 18.15
C ILE A 433 -4.38 -0.71 19.42
N THR A 434 -4.20 -1.37 20.56
CA THR A 434 -3.95 -0.71 21.85
C THR A 434 -2.69 0.14 21.80
N LEU A 435 -1.59 -0.40 21.26
CA LEU A 435 -0.33 0.33 21.10
C LEU A 435 -0.49 1.54 20.17
N LEU A 436 -1.24 1.39 19.08
CA LEU A 436 -1.50 2.50 18.15
C LEU A 436 -2.37 3.59 18.77
N LEU A 437 -3.39 3.23 19.55
CA LEU A 437 -4.21 4.20 20.29
C LEU A 437 -3.40 4.92 21.37
N LEU A 438 -2.45 4.24 22.03
CA LEU A 438 -1.52 4.87 22.96
C LEU A 438 -0.58 5.85 22.23
N HIS A 439 -0.06 5.45 21.07
CA HIS A 439 0.88 6.26 20.31
C HIS A 439 0.23 7.50 19.67
N TYR A 440 -0.95 7.33 19.06
CA TYR A 440 -1.67 8.40 18.34
C TYR A 440 -2.80 9.05 19.16
N GLY A 441 -2.96 8.68 20.44
CA GLY A 441 -4.11 9.05 21.26
C GLY A 441 -4.35 10.55 21.35
N GLN A 442 -3.29 11.35 21.47
CA GLN A 442 -3.41 12.82 21.48
C GLN A 442 -3.98 13.36 20.16
N ASN A 443 -3.48 12.89 19.01
CA ASN A 443 -3.95 13.32 17.70
C ASN A 443 -5.41 12.90 17.47
N ILE A 444 -5.77 11.67 17.88
CA ILE A 444 -7.12 11.15 17.81
C ILE A 444 -8.07 12.07 18.59
N LEU A 445 -7.74 12.41 19.83
CA LEU A 445 -8.62 13.21 20.68
C LEU A 445 -8.79 14.63 20.18
N LEU A 446 -7.70 15.30 19.80
CA LEU A 446 -7.77 16.64 19.23
C LEU A 446 -8.64 16.69 17.97
N LYS A 447 -8.55 15.66 17.12
CA LYS A 447 -9.38 15.57 15.92
C LYS A 447 -10.84 15.26 16.26
N LEU A 448 -11.11 14.32 17.18
CA LEU A 448 -12.47 14.02 17.61
C LEU A 448 -13.16 15.25 18.23
N ASP A 449 -12.46 16.02 19.06
CA ASP A 449 -12.99 17.26 19.64
C ASP A 449 -13.38 18.27 18.55
N LYS A 450 -12.51 18.45 17.54
CA LYS A 450 -12.80 19.30 16.38
C LYS A 450 -14.00 18.79 15.58
N GLN A 451 -14.08 17.48 15.30
CA GLN A 451 -15.22 16.87 14.60
C GLN A 451 -16.53 17.09 15.38
N LEU A 452 -16.53 16.91 16.70
CA LEU A 452 -17.69 17.13 17.55
C LEU A 452 -18.13 18.60 17.54
N VAL A 453 -17.20 19.54 17.58
CA VAL A 453 -17.51 20.98 17.44
C VAL A 453 -18.14 21.28 16.08
N ASN A 454 -17.59 20.72 15.00
CA ASN A 454 -18.10 20.94 13.64
C ASN A 454 -19.49 20.32 13.45
N ILE A 455 -19.73 19.11 13.98
CA ILE A 455 -21.07 18.50 14.00
C ILE A 455 -22.08 19.38 14.73
N ARG A 456 -21.72 19.92 15.91
CA ARG A 456 -22.61 20.81 16.68
C ARG A 456 -22.95 22.10 15.93
N LYS A 457 -22.04 22.56 15.07
CA LYS A 457 -22.25 23.72 14.20
C LYS A 457 -22.98 23.40 12.88
N GLY A 458 -23.33 22.13 12.63
CA GLY A 458 -23.88 21.69 11.34
C GLY A 458 -22.88 21.73 10.18
N GLN A 459 -21.58 21.86 10.47
CA GLN A 459 -20.50 21.93 9.48
C GLN A 459 -20.03 20.51 9.15
N ILE A 460 -20.79 19.84 8.28
CA ILE A 460 -20.54 18.45 7.85
C ILE A 460 -19.75 18.42 6.52
N ILE A 461 -19.70 19.53 5.79
CA ILE A 461 -18.98 19.71 4.51
C ILE A 461 -18.30 21.08 4.50
#